data_AF-A0A1I7SER2-F1
#
_entry.id   AF-A0A1I7SER2-F1
#
_cell.length_a   1.000
_cell.length_b   1.000
_cell.length_c   1.000
_cell.angle_alpha   90.00
_cell.angle_beta   90.00
_cell.angle_gamma   90.00
#
_symmetry.space_group_name_H-M   'P 1'
#
loop_
_entity.id
_entity.type
_entity.pdbx_description
1 polymer ?
#
loop_
_entity_poly.entity_id
_entity_poly.type
_entity_poly.pdbx_seq_one_letter_code
_entity_poly.pdbx_strand_id
1 'polypeptide(L)'
;MSAVAGDHQVNGKPEEIPKKCLFCSSRQHHSWECFRYETPYQKFSRVQILGLCFRCFRPHLARDCPNHTKCQRCPTRAHHILLCPRLTEDEQASLRETFNRLLQERYH
;
A
#
# COMPACT_ATOMS: atom_id res chain seq x y z
N MET A 1 -23.99 -43.40 32.52
CA MET A 1 -22.79 -42.53 32.60
C MET A 1 -22.11 -42.62 31.25
N SER A 2 -22.36 -41.67 30.35
CA SER A 2 -21.89 -41.73 28.98
C SER A 2 -21.53 -40.35 28.45
N ALA A 3 -20.28 -40.26 27.97
CA ALA A 3 -19.71 -39.40 26.94
C ALA A 3 -19.93 -37.88 27.01
N VAL A 4 -18.85 -37.18 27.38
CA VAL A 4 -18.62 -35.77 27.09
C VAL A 4 -18.39 -35.57 25.58
N ALA A 5 -19.13 -34.63 25.00
CA ALA A 5 -18.93 -34.13 23.64
C ALA A 5 -18.32 -32.73 23.70
N GLY A 6 -17.39 -32.45 22.79
CA GLY A 6 -16.91 -31.12 22.46
C GLY A 6 -15.51 -30.81 23.00
N ASP A 7 -14.54 -30.64 22.12
CA ASP A 7 -14.28 -29.29 21.62
C ASP A 7 -13.59 -29.34 20.26
N HIS A 8 -14.18 -28.62 19.30
CA HIS A 8 -13.66 -28.43 17.96
C HIS A 8 -12.47 -27.48 18.04
N GLN A 9 -11.30 -27.94 17.61
CA GLN A 9 -10.11 -27.11 17.46
C GLN A 9 -10.38 -26.00 16.42
N VAL A 10 -10.60 -24.77 16.89
CA VAL A 10 -10.75 -23.60 16.02
C VAL A 10 -9.36 -23.21 15.49
N ASN A 11 -8.96 -23.77 14.36
CA ASN A 11 -7.82 -23.26 13.58
C ASN A 11 -8.23 -21.97 12.86
N GLY A 12 -8.29 -20.87 13.61
CA GLY A 12 -8.53 -19.53 13.08
C GLY A 12 -7.34 -19.04 12.27
N LYS A 13 -7.46 -19.02 10.94
CA LYS A 13 -6.61 -18.19 10.08
C LYS A 13 -6.70 -16.73 10.59
N PRO A 14 -5.60 -15.98 10.69
CA PRO A 14 -5.66 -14.60 11.16
C PRO A 14 -6.61 -13.80 10.25
N GLU A 15 -7.66 -13.21 10.84
CA GLU A 15 -8.60 -12.34 10.11
C GLU A 15 -7.81 -11.28 9.34
N GLU A 16 -7.87 -11.34 8.01
CA GLU A 16 -7.28 -10.33 7.16
C GLU A 16 -8.03 -9.02 7.35
N ILE A 17 -7.48 -8.12 8.17
CA ILE A 17 -7.99 -6.75 8.33
C ILE A 17 -8.11 -6.14 6.92
N PRO A 18 -9.33 -5.78 6.45
CA PRO A 18 -9.49 -5.18 5.14
C PRO A 18 -8.65 -3.91 5.09
N LYS A 19 -7.58 -3.92 4.28
CA LYS A 19 -6.63 -2.81 4.19
C LYS A 19 -7.35 -1.61 3.56
N LYS A 20 -7.78 -0.66 4.41
CA LYS A 20 -8.29 0.63 3.95
C LYS A 20 -7.24 1.35 3.12
N CYS A 21 -7.68 2.08 2.10
CA CYS A 21 -6.87 2.98 1.31
C CYS A 21 -6.11 3.96 2.21
N LEU A 22 -4.80 4.02 2.05
CA LEU A 22 -3.89 4.87 2.82
C LEU A 22 -4.24 6.36 2.68
N PHE A 23 -4.70 6.76 1.49
CA PHE A 23 -4.86 8.17 1.15
C PHE A 23 -6.23 8.71 1.59
N CYS A 24 -7.32 7.99 1.27
CA CYS A 24 -8.69 8.43 1.53
C CYS A 24 -9.44 7.63 2.60
N SER A 25 -8.83 6.59 3.19
CA SER A 25 -9.44 5.69 4.18
C SER A 25 -10.65 4.88 3.71
N SER A 26 -10.99 4.89 2.41
CA SER A 26 -12.02 4.01 1.84
C SER A 26 -11.60 2.54 1.89
N ARG A 27 -12.57 1.62 2.02
CA ARG A 27 -12.35 0.16 1.91
C ARG A 27 -12.74 -0.40 0.54
N GLN A 28 -13.17 0.44 -0.40
CA GLN A 28 -13.71 0.01 -1.70
C GLN A 28 -12.64 -0.15 -2.79
N HIS A 29 -11.42 0.30 -2.52
CA HIS A 29 -10.31 0.23 -3.47
C HIS A 29 -8.99 0.18 -2.70
N HIS A 30 -7.95 -0.26 -3.39
CA HIS A 30 -6.61 -0.21 -2.84
C HIS A 30 -5.93 1.14 -3.05
N SER A 31 -4.94 1.48 -2.22
CA SER A 31 -4.28 2.79 -2.24
C SER A 31 -3.75 3.24 -3.62
N TRP A 32 -3.31 2.32 -4.48
CA TRP A 32 -2.82 2.67 -5.83
C TRP A 32 -3.95 3.12 -6.79
N GLU A 33 -5.19 2.68 -6.56
CA GLU A 33 -6.41 3.01 -7.33
C GLU A 33 -7.16 4.23 -6.76
N CYS A 34 -6.57 4.90 -5.77
CA CYS A 34 -7.24 6.05 -5.15
C CYS A 34 -7.41 7.19 -6.16
N PHE A 35 -8.63 7.39 -6.64
CA PHE A 35 -9.00 8.50 -7.52
C PHE A 35 -9.06 9.85 -6.78
N ARG A 36 -9.31 9.83 -5.47
CA ARG A 36 -9.34 11.06 -4.64
C ARG A 36 -7.97 11.75 -4.56
N TYR A 37 -6.89 10.97 -4.66
CA TYR A 37 -5.52 11.45 -4.70
C TYR A 37 -4.88 10.85 -5.93
N GLU A 38 -5.24 11.40 -7.08
CA GLU A 38 -4.89 10.85 -8.38
C GLU A 38 -3.42 11.08 -8.70
N THR A 39 -2.91 12.30 -8.51
CA THR A 39 -1.57 12.65 -8.98
C THR A 39 -0.48 12.26 -7.97
N PRO A 40 0.78 12.05 -8.42
CA PRO A 40 1.89 11.78 -7.50
C PRO A 40 2.07 12.91 -6.49
N TYR A 41 1.84 14.16 -6.90
CA TYR A 41 1.90 15.33 -6.02
C TYR A 41 0.82 15.28 -4.92
N GLN A 42 -0.43 15.00 -5.27
CA GLN A 42 -1.51 14.87 -4.29
C GLN A 42 -1.22 13.77 -3.25
N LYS A 43 -0.72 12.62 -3.72
CA LYS A 43 -0.29 11.52 -2.84
C LYS A 43 0.88 11.92 -1.95
N PHE A 44 1.87 12.63 -2.50
CA PHE A 44 3.02 13.12 -1.74
C PHE A 44 2.60 14.04 -0.60
N SER A 45 1.79 15.06 -0.90
CA SER A 45 1.25 15.99 0.10
C SER A 45 0.44 15.26 1.16
N ARG A 46 -0.34 14.25 0.78
CA ARG A 46 -1.12 13.44 1.72
C ARG A 46 -0.22 12.63 2.66
N VAL A 47 0.84 12.01 2.16
CA VAL A 47 1.82 11.24 2.96
C VAL A 47 2.53 12.16 3.96
N GLN A 48 2.88 13.37 3.54
CA GLN A 48 3.46 14.40 4.41
C GLN A 48 2.50 14.79 5.54
N ILE A 49 1.24 15.08 5.23
CA ILE A 49 0.20 15.42 6.21
C ILE A 49 -0.02 14.27 7.21
N LEU A 50 0.02 13.01 6.73
CA LEU A 50 -0.12 11.83 7.58
C LEU A 50 1.14 11.51 8.41
N GLY A 51 2.24 12.22 8.22
CA GLY A 51 3.50 11.97 8.93
C GLY A 51 4.12 10.61 8.61
N LEU A 52 3.91 10.11 7.39
CA LEU A 52 4.36 8.78 6.99
C LEU A 52 5.66 8.85 6.18
N CYS A 53 6.45 7.79 6.28
CA CYS A 53 7.66 7.62 5.49
C CYS A 53 7.34 7.60 3.99
N PHE A 54 8.02 8.45 3.23
CA PHE A 54 7.84 8.54 1.79
C PHE A 54 8.27 7.28 1.01
N ARG A 55 9.03 6.36 1.63
CA ARG A 55 9.50 5.12 0.98
C ARG A 55 8.58 3.93 1.19
N CYS A 56 8.01 3.79 2.39
CA CYS A 56 7.28 2.58 2.78
C CYS A 56 5.91 2.85 3.42
N PHE A 57 5.52 4.11 3.56
CA PHE A 57 4.23 4.53 4.11
C PHE A 57 3.98 4.07 5.56
N ARG A 58 5.03 3.93 6.37
CA ARG A 58 4.95 3.61 7.81
C ARG A 58 5.37 4.81 8.67
N PRO A 59 5.01 4.87 9.96
CA PRO A 59 5.38 5.98 10.85
C PRO A 59 6.88 5.96 11.17
N HIS A 60 7.65 6.75 10.43
CA HIS A 60 9.07 7.12 10.68
C HIS A 60 9.53 8.10 9.59
N LEU A 61 10.70 8.70 9.77
CA LEU A 61 11.30 9.57 8.76
C LEU A 61 12.00 8.74 7.67
N ALA A 62 12.02 9.24 6.43
CA ALA A 62 12.64 8.52 5.31
C ALA A 62 14.15 8.23 5.48
N ARG A 63 14.84 8.97 6.37
CA ARG A 63 16.25 8.74 6.75
C ARG A 63 16.44 7.55 7.69
N ASP A 64 15.41 7.21 8.46
CA ASP A 64 15.40 6.10 9.42
C ASP A 64 14.75 4.85 8.81
N CYS A 65 14.38 4.90 7.54
CA CYS A 65 13.66 3.82 6.87
C CYS A 65 14.62 2.67 6.55
N PRO A 66 14.37 1.44 7.04
CA PRO A 66 15.19 0.27 6.69
C PRO A 66 15.05 -0.14 5.22
N ASN A 67 13.99 0.32 4.55
CA ASN A 67 13.83 0.15 3.12
C ASN A 67 14.62 1.23 2.37
N HIS A 68 15.82 0.88 1.91
CA HIS A 68 16.72 1.80 1.21
C HIS A 68 16.43 1.86 -0.30
N THR A 69 15.38 1.19 -0.77
CA THR A 69 14.99 1.18 -2.19
C THR A 69 14.86 2.60 -2.71
N LYS A 70 15.59 2.88 -3.78
CA LYS A 70 15.54 4.15 -4.50
C LYS A 70 14.41 4.10 -5.50
N CYS A 71 13.83 5.26 -5.80
CA CYS A 71 12.89 5.37 -6.90
C CYS A 71 13.59 5.02 -8.22
N GLN A 72 12.99 4.13 -9.01
CA GLN A 72 13.52 3.68 -10.29
C GLN A 72 13.54 4.79 -11.35
N ARG A 73 12.69 5.82 -11.23
CA ARG A 73 12.59 6.93 -12.20
C ARG A 73 13.43 8.16 -11.82
N CYS A 74 13.63 8.40 -10.52
CA CYS A 74 14.57 9.43 -10.06
C CYS A 74 15.34 8.94 -8.82
N PRO A 75 16.50 8.27 -9.02
CA PRO A 75 17.27 7.65 -7.94
C PRO A 75 17.88 8.67 -6.97
N THR A 76 17.76 9.96 -7.26
CA THR A 76 18.27 11.06 -6.44
C THR A 76 17.46 11.31 -5.18
N ARG A 77 16.20 10.85 -5.11
CA ARG A 77 15.32 11.09 -3.95
C ARG A 77 14.78 9.81 -3.32
N ALA A 78 14.67 9.87 -2.01
CA ALA A 78 14.16 8.83 -1.11
C ALA A 78 12.63 8.78 -1.08
N HIS A 79 11.99 8.16 -2.09
CA HIS A 79 10.53 8.02 -2.13
C HIS A 79 10.09 6.76 -2.87
N HIS A 80 8.86 6.34 -2.60
CA HIS A 80 8.15 5.27 -3.30
C HIS A 80 7.73 5.74 -4.69
N ILE A 81 7.74 4.85 -5.68
CA ILE A 81 7.44 5.16 -7.09
C ILE A 81 6.11 5.92 -7.26
N LEU A 82 5.07 5.57 -6.48
CA LEU A 82 3.76 6.22 -6.48
C LEU A 82 3.78 7.73 -6.13
N LEU A 83 4.87 8.23 -5.54
CA LEU A 83 5.04 9.64 -5.21
C LEU A 83 5.99 10.37 -6.18
N CYS A 84 6.48 9.68 -7.21
CA CYS A 84 7.49 10.23 -8.09
C CYS A 84 6.89 11.33 -8.98
N PRO A 85 7.36 12.60 -8.88
CA PRO A 85 6.83 13.69 -9.69
C PRO A 85 7.25 13.61 -11.16
N ARG A 86 8.12 12.68 -11.53
CA ARG A 86 8.55 12.44 -12.91
C ARG A 86 7.76 11.36 -13.62
N LEU A 87 6.77 10.76 -12.96
CA LEU A 87 5.88 9.84 -13.63
C LEU A 87 4.96 10.61 -14.56
N THR A 88 4.91 10.20 -15.82
CA THR A 88 3.85 10.63 -16.73
C THR A 88 2.53 9.95 -16.38
N GLU A 89 1.42 10.45 -16.93
CA GLU A 89 0.10 9.83 -16.76
C GLU A 89 0.08 8.40 -17.31
N ASP A 90 0.68 8.18 -18.49
CA ASP A 90 0.77 6.85 -19.11
C ASP A 90 1.60 5.87 -18.28
N GLU A 91 2.74 6.32 -17.72
CA GLU A 91 3.56 5.51 -16.83
C GLU A 91 2.80 5.18 -15.55
N GLN A 92 2.05 6.14 -15.02
CA GLN A 92 1.22 5.94 -13.84
C GLN A 92 0.09 4.95 -14.09
N ALA A 93 -0.56 5.01 -15.26
CA ALA A 93 -1.57 4.05 -15.68
C ALA A 93 -0.98 2.64 -15.81
N SER A 94 0.16 2.51 -16.49
CA SER A 94 0.86 1.23 -16.69
C SER A 94 1.29 0.58 -15.36
N LEU A 95 1.79 1.39 -14.42
CA LEU A 95 2.12 0.91 -13.08
C LEU A 95 0.89 0.43 -12.31
N ARG A 96 -0.22 1.18 -12.37
CA ARG A 96 -1.49 0.78 -11.73
C ARG A 96 -1.95 -0.58 -12.26
N GLU A 97 -1.96 -0.77 -13.58
CA GLU A 97 -2.33 -2.03 -14.21
C GLU A 97 -1.41 -3.18 -13.77
N THR A 98 -0.10 -2.95 -13.80
CA THR A 98 0.90 -3.95 -13.36
C THR A 98 0.68 -4.36 -11.90
N PHE A 99 0.46 -3.39 -11.01
CA PHE A 99 0.16 -3.69 -9.59
C PHE A 99 -1.13 -4.48 -9.44
N ASN A 100 -2.20 -4.09 -10.14
CA ASN A 100 -3.49 -4.78 -10.11
C ASN A 100 -3.33 -6.26 -10.50
N ARG A 101 -2.60 -6.55 -11.58
CA ARG A 101 -2.30 -7.93 -12.00
C ARG A 101 -1.53 -8.72 -10.94
N LEU A 102 -0.44 -8.16 -10.41
CA LEU A 102 0.40 -8.83 -9.39
C LEU A 102 -0.35 -9.17 -8.11
N LEU A 103 -1.41 -8.41 -7.80
CA LEU A 103 -2.21 -8.67 -6.62
C LEU A 103 -3.28 -9.71 -6.90
N GLN A 104 -3.90 -9.67 -8.07
CA GLN A 104 -4.78 -10.75 -8.52
C GLN A 104 -4.04 -12.10 -8.49
N GLU A 105 -2.80 -12.15 -8.98
CA GLU A 105 -1.94 -13.35 -8.92
C GLU A 105 -1.55 -13.78 -7.49
N ARG A 106 -1.51 -12.86 -6.52
CA ARG A 106 -1.13 -13.16 -5.14
C ARG A 106 -2.30 -13.69 -4.30
N TYR A 107 -3.53 -13.30 -4.64
CA TYR A 107 -4.73 -13.65 -3.89
C TYR A 107 -5.59 -14.73 -4.57
N HIS A 108 -5.15 -15.27 -5.72
CA HIS A 108 -5.66 -16.48 -6.35
C HIS A 108 -4.65 -17.62 -6.25
#